data_AF-A0A4Q0A2B9-F1
#
_entry.id   AF-A0A4Q0A2B9-F1
#
_cell.length_a   1.000
_cell.length_b   1.000
_cell.length_c   1.000
_cell.angle_alpha   90.00
_cell.angle_beta   90.00
_cell.angle_gamma   90.00
#
_symmetry.space_group_name_H-M   'P 1'
#
loop_
_entity.id
_entity.type
_entity.pdbx_description
1 polymer ?
#
loop_
_entity_poly.entity_id
_entity_poly.type
_entity_poly.pdbx_seq_one_letter_code
_entity_poly.pdbx_strand_id
1 'polypeptide(L)'
;MYIPQVLQPRAGMYITNGTDPIVSYDREWFTTTNMGMIAFAGTLLIHISNAMVSTQLNFKHRAPSMFTAAMFQSVISIGCHLSRVSDYFWETNCNFKPYFNNFCYWFSTAVVMGVYIWRIAQACQFFNFALSIGLILQVLKFAGALALTLEMTMGKGYFQECHFAAPPQMFTYLLGSELLCYSALIAAWFALMAYQRWGKKSHWRKALFRHGGIYTVVGCSFCLILECMILTGNTFGILVDAIMQIKWSAESLALTRQLQAYHHEIQGLNDPMSTSHEARRPPRRHHRPQRSQITDSDGMITANSGSTAIALGSSRQHRSTKDEKSFSMASFPMSASPDISIEM
;
A
#
# COMPACT_ATOMS: atom_id res chain seq x y z
N MET A 1 -26.28 0.12 3.17
CA MET A 1 -25.26 -0.79 2.62
C MET A 1 -25.96 -1.79 1.73
N TYR A 2 -25.82 -1.65 0.41
CA TYR A 2 -26.37 -2.61 -0.55
C TYR A 2 -25.44 -3.83 -0.49
N ILE A 3 -25.75 -4.78 0.40
CA ILE A 3 -25.25 -6.14 0.18
C ILE A 3 -25.89 -6.52 -1.15
N PRO A 4 -25.12 -6.90 -2.19
CA PRO A 4 -25.74 -7.45 -3.38
C PRO A 4 -26.69 -8.52 -2.88
N GLN A 5 -28.00 -8.32 -3.08
CA GLN A 5 -28.96 -9.37 -2.82
C GLN A 5 -28.34 -10.60 -3.46
N VAL A 6 -28.11 -11.64 -2.66
CA VAL A 6 -27.88 -13.00 -3.15
C VAL A 6 -28.76 -13.09 -4.38
N LEU A 7 -28.13 -13.15 -5.57
CA LEU A 7 -28.80 -13.09 -6.85
C LEU A 7 -29.99 -14.04 -6.72
N GLN A 8 -31.17 -13.49 -6.41
CA GLN A 8 -32.38 -14.26 -6.55
C GLN A 8 -32.41 -14.45 -8.05
N PRO A 9 -32.32 -15.71 -8.53
CA PRO A 9 -32.20 -15.96 -9.95
C PRO A 9 -33.30 -15.15 -10.62
N ARG A 10 -32.91 -14.15 -11.43
CA ARG A 10 -33.88 -13.40 -12.21
C ARG A 10 -34.68 -14.45 -12.96
N ALA A 11 -35.98 -14.48 -12.71
CA ALA A 11 -36.90 -15.40 -13.36
C ALA A 11 -36.66 -15.30 -14.88
N GLY A 12 -36.03 -16.32 -15.46
CA GLY A 12 -35.58 -16.28 -16.85
C GLY A 12 -34.35 -17.11 -17.20
N MET A 13 -33.48 -17.48 -16.25
CA MET A 13 -32.40 -18.45 -16.51
C MET A 13 -32.79 -19.85 -16.02
N TYR A 14 -33.44 -20.60 -16.90
CA TYR A 14 -33.64 -22.04 -16.71
C TYR A 14 -32.48 -22.78 -17.37
N ILE A 15 -31.74 -23.57 -16.59
CA ILE A 15 -30.87 -24.61 -17.12
C ILE A 15 -31.80 -25.65 -17.76
N THR A 16 -31.93 -25.62 -19.09
CA THR A 16 -32.59 -26.69 -19.83
C THR A 16 -31.64 -27.88 -19.90
N ASN A 17 -32.09 -29.06 -19.47
CA ASN A 17 -31.41 -30.34 -19.66
C ASN A 17 -31.30 -30.66 -21.16
N GLY A 18 -30.37 -30.00 -21.86
CA GLY A 18 -29.88 -30.37 -23.18
C GLY A 18 -28.57 -31.15 -23.05
N THR A 19 -28.26 -31.98 -24.04
CA THR A 19 -27.05 -32.83 -24.09
C THR A 19 -25.74 -32.05 -24.08
N ASP A 20 -25.79 -30.76 -24.38
CA ASP A 20 -24.80 -29.78 -23.97
C ASP A 20 -25.50 -28.77 -23.05
N PRO A 21 -25.13 -28.65 -21.77
CA PRO A 21 -25.63 -27.56 -20.96
C PRO A 21 -25.11 -26.27 -21.59
N ILE A 22 -25.99 -25.52 -22.25
CA ILE A 22 -25.71 -24.12 -22.59
C ILE A 22 -25.43 -23.46 -21.24
N VAL A 23 -24.15 -23.23 -20.94
CA VAL A 23 -23.72 -22.49 -19.76
C VAL A 23 -24.17 -21.06 -19.99
N SER A 24 -25.37 -20.72 -19.53
CA SER A 24 -25.83 -19.35 -19.49
C SER A 24 -24.97 -18.61 -18.46
N TYR A 25 -23.95 -17.91 -18.93
CA TYR A 25 -23.10 -17.09 -18.07
C TYR A 25 -23.87 -15.86 -17.64
N ASP A 26 -24.00 -15.67 -16.33
CA ASP A 26 -24.35 -14.37 -15.80
C ASP A 26 -23.22 -13.38 -16.13
N ARG A 27 -23.53 -12.45 -17.04
CA ARG A 27 -22.57 -11.43 -17.51
C ARG A 27 -22.07 -10.56 -16.36
N GLU A 28 -22.91 -10.30 -15.36
CA GLU A 28 -22.55 -9.49 -14.20
C GLU A 28 -21.53 -10.25 -13.33
N TRP A 29 -21.83 -11.50 -12.98
CA TRP A 29 -20.89 -12.37 -12.27
C TRP A 29 -19.55 -12.49 -13.03
N PHE A 30 -19.58 -12.79 -14.33
CA PHE A 30 -18.35 -12.96 -15.12
C PHE A 30 -17.49 -11.68 -15.14
N THR A 31 -18.12 -10.53 -15.35
CA THR A 31 -17.41 -9.24 -15.37
C THR A 31 -16.81 -8.93 -14.00
N THR A 32 -17.60 -9.11 -12.95
CA THR A 32 -17.23 -8.84 -11.56
C THR A 32 -16.09 -9.74 -11.09
N THR A 33 -16.15 -11.04 -11.41
CA THR A 33 -15.11 -12.03 -11.09
C THR A 33 -13.82 -11.73 -11.84
N ASN A 34 -13.87 -11.39 -13.13
CA ASN A 34 -12.67 -11.02 -13.89
C ASN A 34 -11.98 -9.75 -13.33
N MET A 35 -12.76 -8.73 -12.98
CA MET A 35 -12.21 -7.53 -12.32
C MET A 35 -11.60 -7.87 -10.96
N GLY A 36 -12.27 -8.75 -10.20
CA GLY A 36 -11.72 -9.31 -8.97
C GLY A 36 -10.36 -9.98 -9.21
N MET A 37 -10.27 -10.89 -10.18
CA MET A 37 -9.03 -11.62 -10.49
C MET A 37 -7.88 -10.70 -10.91
N ILE A 38 -8.17 -9.66 -11.70
CA ILE A 38 -7.17 -8.65 -12.08
C ILE A 38 -6.68 -7.90 -10.83
N ALA A 39 -7.59 -7.49 -9.95
CA ALA A 39 -7.24 -6.85 -8.69
C ALA A 39 -6.37 -7.77 -7.82
N PHE A 40 -6.77 -9.03 -7.62
CA PHE A 40 -6.02 -10.03 -6.86
C PHE A 40 -4.62 -10.28 -7.42
N ALA A 41 -4.47 -10.37 -8.75
CA ALA A 41 -3.17 -10.53 -9.38
C ALA A 41 -2.26 -9.32 -9.11
N GLY A 42 -2.81 -8.10 -9.27
CA GLY A 42 -2.08 -6.86 -8.99
C GLY A 42 -1.65 -6.75 -7.53
N THR A 43 -2.54 -7.05 -6.59
CA THR A 43 -2.26 -6.98 -5.16
C THR A 43 -1.28 -8.07 -4.71
N LEU A 44 -1.38 -9.29 -5.27
CA LEU A 44 -0.42 -10.37 -5.01
C LEU A 44 1.00 -9.97 -5.44
N LEU A 45 1.17 -9.36 -6.61
CA LEU A 45 2.48 -8.87 -7.07
C LEU A 45 3.07 -7.84 -6.10
N ILE A 46 2.23 -6.93 -5.57
CA ILE A 46 2.64 -5.97 -4.55
C ILE A 46 3.10 -6.68 -3.27
N HIS A 47 2.34 -7.67 -2.79
CA HIS A 47 2.71 -8.42 -1.58
C HIS A 47 3.99 -9.24 -1.75
N ILE A 48 4.20 -9.88 -2.91
CA ILE A 48 5.45 -10.58 -3.23
C ILE A 48 6.63 -9.59 -3.22
N SER A 49 6.48 -8.44 -3.89
CA SER A 49 7.49 -7.38 -3.87
C SER A 49 7.80 -6.91 -2.45
N ASN A 50 6.77 -6.64 -1.65
CA ASN A 50 6.93 -6.19 -0.27
C ASN A 50 7.57 -7.26 0.62
N ALA A 51 7.25 -8.54 0.42
CA ALA A 51 7.84 -9.65 1.15
C ALA A 51 9.33 -9.79 0.82
N MET A 52 9.71 -9.71 -0.45
CA MET A 52 11.13 -9.73 -0.86
C MET A 52 11.91 -8.58 -0.22
N VAL A 53 11.41 -7.35 -0.31
CA VAL A 53 12.07 -6.17 0.27
C VAL A 53 12.14 -6.26 1.79
N SER A 54 11.04 -6.61 2.47
CA SER A 54 10.98 -6.66 3.93
C SER A 54 11.88 -7.77 4.49
N THR A 55 11.94 -8.92 3.80
CA THR A 55 12.86 -10.01 4.13
C THR A 55 14.31 -9.56 4.01
N GLN A 56 14.66 -8.87 2.92
CA GLN A 56 16.01 -8.31 2.75
C GLN A 56 16.36 -7.28 3.84
N LEU A 57 15.42 -6.40 4.19
CA LEU A 57 15.63 -5.42 5.27
C LEU A 57 15.85 -6.11 6.62
N ASN A 58 15.06 -7.15 6.92
CA ASN A 58 15.18 -7.93 8.15
C ASN A 58 16.53 -8.67 8.26
N PHE A 59 17.01 -9.26 7.17
CA PHE A 59 18.33 -9.90 7.16
C PHE A 59 19.48 -8.90 7.31
N LYS A 60 19.34 -7.68 6.77
CA LYS A 60 20.35 -6.61 6.93
C LYS A 60 20.37 -6.03 8.34
N HIS A 61 19.23 -6.02 9.02
CA HIS A 61 19.05 -5.41 10.33
C HIS A 61 18.29 -6.38 11.24
N ARG A 62 19.01 -7.32 11.88
CA ARG A 62 18.40 -8.30 12.80
C ARG A 62 17.78 -7.67 14.07
N ALA A 63 18.08 -6.41 14.38
CA ALA A 63 17.73 -5.77 15.65
C ALA A 63 16.37 -5.02 15.67
N PRO A 64 15.92 -4.31 14.62
CA PRO A 64 14.66 -3.58 14.69
C PRO A 64 13.47 -4.53 14.50
N SER A 65 12.71 -4.72 15.59
CA SER A 65 11.47 -5.52 15.59
C SER A 65 10.47 -5.12 14.50
N MET A 66 10.50 -3.87 14.02
CA MET A 66 9.68 -3.38 12.91
C MET A 66 9.99 -4.08 11.58
N PHE A 67 11.25 -4.45 11.29
CA PHE A 67 11.59 -5.18 10.05
C PHE A 67 11.10 -6.62 10.11
N THR A 68 11.24 -7.27 11.27
CA THR A 68 10.65 -8.59 11.53
C THR A 68 9.14 -8.56 11.36
N ALA A 69 8.47 -7.57 11.94
CA ALA A 69 7.02 -7.40 11.85
C ALA A 69 6.55 -7.24 10.39
N ALA A 70 7.23 -6.39 9.61
CA ALA A 70 6.91 -6.20 8.19
C ALA A 70 7.18 -7.44 7.32
N MET A 71 8.23 -8.21 7.63
CA MET A 71 8.48 -9.50 6.99
C MET A 71 7.32 -10.46 7.23
N PHE A 72 6.93 -10.69 8.49
CA PHE A 72 5.82 -11.58 8.83
C PHE A 72 4.51 -11.14 8.17
N GLN A 73 4.18 -9.85 8.29
CA GLN A 73 3.01 -9.22 7.65
C GLN A 73 2.97 -9.51 6.14
N SER A 74 4.07 -9.28 5.43
CA SER A 74 4.13 -9.43 3.97
C SER A 74 4.02 -10.90 3.55
N VAL A 75 4.65 -11.83 4.28
CA VAL A 75 4.57 -13.27 4.00
C VAL A 75 3.15 -13.81 4.24
N ILE A 76 2.52 -13.41 5.34
CA ILE A 76 1.12 -13.78 5.64
C ILE A 76 0.18 -13.26 4.53
N SER A 77 0.47 -12.10 3.96
CA SER A 77 -0.32 -11.53 2.87
C SER A 77 -0.35 -12.40 1.62
N ILE A 78 0.80 -12.99 1.27
CA ILE A 78 0.91 -13.92 0.13
C ILE A 78 0.11 -15.19 0.40
N GLY A 79 0.26 -15.79 1.59
CA GLY A 79 -0.50 -16.98 1.97
C GLY A 79 -2.02 -16.77 1.91
N CYS A 80 -2.49 -15.62 2.42
CA CYS A 80 -3.88 -15.22 2.35
C CYS A 80 -4.36 -15.01 0.90
N HIS A 81 -3.54 -14.38 0.04
CA HIS A 81 -3.88 -14.20 -1.38
C HIS A 81 -4.04 -15.53 -2.10
N LEU A 82 -3.11 -16.47 -1.92
CA LEU A 82 -3.19 -17.78 -2.55
C LEU A 82 -4.43 -18.55 -2.07
N SER A 83 -4.73 -18.48 -0.76
CA SER A 83 -5.97 -19.01 -0.20
C SER A 83 -7.21 -18.36 -0.81
N ARG A 84 -7.24 -17.03 -0.93
CA ARG A 84 -8.40 -16.32 -1.48
C ARG A 84 -8.62 -16.55 -2.97
N VAL A 85 -7.56 -16.59 -3.77
CA VAL A 85 -7.67 -16.95 -5.19
C VAL A 85 -8.20 -18.37 -5.34
N SER A 86 -7.81 -19.28 -4.45
CA SER A 86 -8.33 -20.66 -4.49
C SER A 86 -9.84 -20.73 -4.24
N ASP A 87 -10.46 -19.75 -3.57
CA ASP A 87 -11.92 -19.72 -3.36
C ASP A 87 -12.70 -19.62 -4.68
N TYR A 88 -12.09 -19.05 -5.72
CA TYR A 88 -12.74 -18.85 -7.03
C TYR A 88 -12.66 -20.07 -7.95
N PHE A 89 -11.75 -21.00 -7.67
CA PHE A 89 -11.45 -22.13 -8.56
C PHE A 89 -11.62 -23.50 -7.90
N TRP A 90 -11.57 -23.57 -6.56
CA TRP A 90 -11.64 -24.83 -5.83
C TRP A 90 -12.49 -24.71 -4.57
N GLU A 91 -13.51 -25.55 -4.51
CA GLU A 91 -14.29 -25.79 -3.30
C GLU A 91 -13.48 -26.63 -2.30
N THR A 92 -12.53 -26.02 -1.61
CA THR A 92 -11.77 -26.69 -0.55
C THR A 92 -12.09 -26.06 0.80
N ASN A 93 -12.75 -26.82 1.68
CA ASN A 93 -13.02 -26.47 3.06
C ASN A 93 -13.60 -25.04 3.25
N CYS A 94 -14.80 -24.81 2.72
CA CYS A 94 -15.51 -23.53 2.87
C CYS A 94 -15.83 -23.16 4.32
N ASN A 95 -15.66 -24.09 5.26
CA ASN A 95 -15.78 -23.82 6.70
C ASN A 95 -14.50 -23.24 7.32
N PHE A 96 -13.35 -23.35 6.66
CA PHE A 96 -12.07 -22.89 7.20
C PHE A 96 -11.58 -21.62 6.51
N LYS A 97 -11.65 -21.57 5.18
CA LYS A 97 -11.04 -20.50 4.40
C LYS A 97 -11.55 -19.10 4.74
N PRO A 98 -12.85 -18.84 4.93
CA PRO A 98 -13.32 -17.52 5.33
C PRO A 98 -12.72 -17.03 6.65
N TYR A 99 -12.60 -17.92 7.65
CA TYR A 99 -11.95 -17.60 8.92
C TYR A 99 -10.46 -17.34 8.74
N PHE A 100 -9.76 -18.19 7.99
CA PHE A 100 -8.33 -18.02 7.72
C PHE A 100 -8.04 -16.69 7.00
N ASN A 101 -8.77 -16.40 5.93
CA ASN A 101 -8.58 -15.18 5.13
C ASN A 101 -8.86 -13.93 5.97
N ASN A 102 -9.95 -13.94 6.75
CA ASN A 102 -10.25 -12.85 7.68
C ASN A 102 -9.12 -12.69 8.72
N PHE A 103 -8.73 -13.77 9.40
CA PHE A 103 -7.66 -13.72 10.39
C PHE A 103 -6.37 -13.14 9.82
N CYS A 104 -5.93 -13.62 8.66
CA CYS A 104 -4.72 -13.13 8.01
C CYS A 104 -4.82 -11.64 7.66
N TYR A 105 -5.95 -11.20 7.13
CA TYR A 105 -6.21 -9.80 6.82
C TYR A 105 -6.15 -8.93 8.09
N TRP A 106 -6.86 -9.30 9.16
CA TRP A 106 -6.94 -8.52 10.39
C TRP A 106 -5.59 -8.47 11.11
N PHE A 107 -4.95 -9.62 11.27
CA PHE A 107 -3.63 -9.71 11.88
C PHE A 107 -2.63 -8.86 11.10
N SER A 108 -2.62 -8.98 9.79
CA SER A 108 -1.66 -8.27 8.95
C SER A 108 -1.86 -6.75 8.99
N THR A 109 -3.11 -6.26 8.87
CA THR A 109 -3.36 -4.82 8.91
C THR A 109 -3.15 -4.26 10.32
N ALA A 110 -3.39 -5.03 11.38
CA ALA A 110 -3.02 -4.66 12.75
C ALA A 110 -1.50 -4.49 12.90
N VAL A 111 -0.69 -5.38 12.31
CA VAL A 111 0.77 -5.23 12.30
C VAL A 111 1.20 -3.95 11.57
N VAL A 112 0.63 -3.66 10.40
CA VAL A 112 0.94 -2.42 9.65
C VAL A 112 0.67 -1.19 10.52
N MET A 113 -0.51 -1.13 11.11
CA MET A 113 -0.93 -0.02 11.95
C MET A 113 -0.10 0.08 13.23
N GLY A 114 0.29 -1.05 13.82
CA GLY A 114 1.21 -1.10 14.95
C GLY A 114 2.56 -0.45 14.63
N VAL A 115 3.10 -0.70 13.44
CA VAL A 115 4.34 -0.02 12.99
C VAL A 115 4.10 1.49 12.79
N TYR A 116 2.98 1.90 12.20
CA TYR A 116 2.67 3.33 12.06
C TYR A 116 2.57 4.04 13.42
N ILE A 117 1.86 3.45 14.38
CA ILE A 117 1.74 3.96 15.75
C ILE A 117 3.12 4.05 16.40
N TRP A 118 3.94 2.99 16.28
CA TRP A 118 5.28 2.96 16.84
C TRP A 118 6.16 4.08 16.28
N ARG A 119 6.09 4.33 14.96
CA ARG A 119 6.84 5.41 14.30
C ARG A 119 6.38 6.80 14.75
N ILE A 120 5.08 7.01 14.94
CA ILE A 120 4.55 8.25 15.52
C ILE A 120 5.06 8.42 16.94
N ALA A 121 4.95 7.37 17.77
CA ALA A 121 5.38 7.41 19.16
C ALA A 121 6.86 7.77 19.26
N GLN A 122 7.74 7.14 18.46
CA GLN A 122 9.18 7.46 18.40
C GLN A 122 9.46 8.92 18.01
N ALA A 123 8.58 9.56 17.26
CA ALA A 123 8.74 10.95 16.82
C ALA A 123 8.14 11.97 17.82
N CYS A 124 7.33 11.51 18.78
CA CYS A 124 6.65 12.34 19.77
C CYS A 124 7.44 12.40 21.10
N GLN A 125 7.42 13.56 21.76
CA GLN A 125 7.94 13.67 23.14
C GLN A 125 7.06 12.93 24.16
N PHE A 126 5.78 12.78 23.86
CA PHE A 126 4.80 12.05 24.68
C PHE A 126 4.61 10.61 24.18
N PHE A 127 5.72 9.87 24.07
CA PHE A 127 5.75 8.50 23.51
C PHE A 127 4.66 7.60 24.12
N ASN A 128 4.57 7.57 25.46
CA ASN A 128 3.61 6.71 26.18
C ASN A 128 2.16 7.07 25.86
N PHE A 129 1.83 8.36 25.81
CA PHE A 129 0.47 8.82 25.50
C PHE A 129 0.06 8.43 24.07
N ALA A 130 0.94 8.65 23.10
CA ALA A 130 0.70 8.25 21.71
C ALA A 130 0.54 6.73 21.57
N LEU A 131 1.35 5.95 22.31
CA LEU A 131 1.27 4.49 22.32
C LEU A 131 -0.05 4.01 22.96
N SER A 132 -0.49 4.62 24.07
CA SER A 132 -1.77 4.28 24.73
C SER A 132 -2.96 4.54 23.82
N ILE A 133 -3.02 5.69 23.14
CA ILE A 133 -4.07 5.97 22.15
C ILE A 133 -4.03 4.95 21.01
N GLY A 134 -2.84 4.66 20.49
CA GLY A 134 -2.66 3.67 19.44
C GLY A 134 -3.16 2.29 19.87
N LEU A 135 -2.86 1.87 21.10
CA LEU A 135 -3.33 0.59 21.66
C LEU A 135 -4.86 0.54 21.76
N ILE A 136 -5.49 1.61 22.24
CA ILE A 136 -6.96 1.71 22.32
C ILE A 136 -7.57 1.56 20.93
N LEU A 137 -7.02 2.24 19.93
CA LEU A 137 -7.48 2.13 18.54
C LEU A 137 -7.33 0.70 17.99
N GLN A 138 -6.22 0.02 18.29
CA GLN A 138 -6.05 -1.38 17.93
C GLN A 138 -7.10 -2.29 18.57
N VAL A 139 -7.36 -2.11 19.87
CA VAL A 139 -8.39 -2.89 20.58
C VAL A 139 -9.76 -2.69 19.95
N LEU A 140 -10.12 -1.45 19.60
CA LEU A 140 -11.38 -1.15 18.90
C LEU A 140 -11.44 -1.82 17.52
N LYS A 141 -10.35 -1.79 16.75
CA LYS A 141 -10.26 -2.49 15.46
C LYS A 141 -10.41 -4.00 15.61
N PHE A 142 -9.75 -4.60 16.60
CA PHE A 142 -9.87 -6.03 16.90
C PHE A 142 -11.29 -6.40 17.34
N ALA A 143 -11.97 -5.55 18.11
CA ALA A 143 -13.36 -5.79 18.49
C ALA A 143 -14.28 -5.83 17.26
N GLY A 144 -14.11 -4.92 16.30
CA GLY A 144 -14.85 -4.93 15.03
C GLY A 144 -14.58 -6.19 14.21
N ALA A 145 -13.31 -6.60 14.09
CA ALA A 145 -12.91 -7.82 13.41
C ALA A 145 -13.47 -9.09 14.07
N LEU A 146 -13.45 -9.14 15.40
CA LEU A 146 -14.00 -10.25 16.16
C LEU A 146 -15.52 -10.34 16.01
N ALA A 147 -16.23 -9.20 16.07
CA ALA A 147 -17.67 -9.17 15.87
C ALA A 147 -18.07 -9.68 14.48
N LEU A 148 -17.35 -9.26 13.42
CA LEU A 148 -17.52 -9.83 12.07
C LEU A 148 -17.26 -11.34 12.08
N THR A 149 -16.22 -11.78 12.78
CA THR A 149 -15.81 -13.18 12.79
C THR A 149 -16.83 -14.09 13.46
N LEU A 150 -17.43 -13.65 14.57
CA LEU A 150 -18.42 -14.42 15.31
C LEU A 150 -19.76 -14.54 14.58
N GLU A 151 -20.07 -13.55 13.73
CA GLU A 151 -21.37 -13.42 13.04
C GLU A 151 -21.29 -13.81 11.55
N MET A 152 -20.12 -14.23 11.06
CA MET A 152 -20.00 -14.71 9.69
C MET A 152 -20.68 -16.08 9.55
N THR A 153 -21.51 -16.21 8.54
CA THR A 153 -22.06 -17.48 8.06
C THR A 153 -21.30 -17.90 6.81
N MET A 154 -20.96 -19.17 6.72
CA MET A 154 -20.19 -19.71 5.60
C MET A 154 -21.08 -20.63 4.77
N GLY A 155 -20.82 -20.67 3.47
CA GLY A 155 -21.57 -21.52 2.55
C GLY A 155 -20.86 -21.70 1.22
N LYS A 156 -21.50 -22.52 0.38
CA LYS A 156 -21.09 -22.71 -1.01
C LYS A 156 -21.89 -21.74 -1.89
N GLY A 157 -21.21 -21.07 -2.79
CA GLY A 157 -21.82 -20.24 -3.83
C GLY A 157 -22.40 -21.08 -4.97
N TYR A 158 -22.95 -20.38 -5.96
CA TYR A 158 -23.65 -20.98 -7.09
C TYR A 158 -22.71 -21.77 -8.01
N PHE A 159 -21.45 -21.35 -8.13
CA PHE A 159 -20.40 -21.97 -8.92
C PHE A 159 -19.43 -22.81 -8.05
N GLN A 160 -19.89 -23.29 -6.89
CA GLN A 160 -19.07 -24.02 -5.92
C GLN A 160 -17.89 -23.20 -5.35
N GLU A 161 -17.97 -21.87 -5.40
CA GLU A 161 -17.03 -20.99 -4.71
C GLU A 161 -17.30 -20.97 -3.20
N CYS A 162 -16.26 -20.82 -2.38
CA CYS A 162 -16.47 -20.63 -0.94
C CYS A 162 -16.88 -19.18 -0.67
N HIS A 163 -18.07 -18.99 -0.11
CA HIS A 163 -18.62 -17.67 0.20
C HIS A 163 -18.87 -17.52 1.70
N PHE A 164 -18.76 -16.29 2.21
CA PHE A 164 -19.23 -15.96 3.55
C PHE A 164 -20.14 -14.74 3.50
N ALA A 165 -21.17 -14.73 4.33
CA ALA A 165 -22.05 -13.60 4.53
C ALA A 165 -21.96 -13.17 5.99
N ALA A 166 -21.97 -11.87 6.24
CA ALA A 166 -22.09 -11.33 7.58
C ALA A 166 -23.19 -10.26 7.59
N PRO A 167 -23.88 -10.06 8.72
CA PRO A 167 -24.84 -8.97 8.85
C PRO A 167 -24.19 -7.62 8.47
N PRO A 168 -24.87 -6.75 7.71
CA PRO A 168 -24.27 -5.49 7.24
C PRO A 168 -23.79 -4.57 8.39
N GLN A 169 -24.43 -4.67 9.55
CA GLN A 169 -23.99 -4.00 10.77
C GLN A 169 -22.57 -4.39 11.21
N MET A 170 -22.17 -5.65 11.01
CA MET A 170 -20.84 -6.12 11.38
C MET A 170 -19.76 -5.58 10.44
N PHE A 171 -20.05 -5.48 9.14
CA PHE A 171 -19.20 -4.74 8.20
C PHE A 171 -19.09 -3.25 8.55
N THR A 172 -20.15 -2.66 9.11
CA THR A 172 -20.12 -1.25 9.53
C THR A 172 -19.23 -1.06 10.76
N TYR A 173 -19.29 -1.95 11.76
CA TYR A 173 -18.39 -1.90 12.90
C TYR A 173 -16.93 -2.11 12.50
N LEU A 174 -16.70 -3.06 11.60
CA LEU A 174 -15.41 -3.34 11.02
C LEU A 174 -14.81 -2.10 10.34
N LEU A 175 -15.45 -1.63 9.26
CA LEU A 175 -14.96 -0.51 8.47
C LEU A 175 -14.96 0.79 9.27
N GLY A 176 -15.96 1.00 10.14
CA GLY A 176 -16.02 2.16 11.03
C GLY A 176 -14.83 2.21 11.99
N SER A 177 -14.40 1.07 12.53
CA SER A 177 -13.22 0.99 13.39
C SER A 177 -11.93 1.28 12.61
N GLU A 178 -11.84 0.83 11.35
CA GLU A 178 -10.70 1.12 10.48
C GLU A 178 -10.62 2.59 10.08
N LEU A 179 -11.75 3.19 9.67
CA LEU A 179 -11.89 4.62 9.40
C LEU A 179 -11.41 5.46 10.58
N LEU A 180 -11.82 5.10 11.80
CA LEU A 180 -11.41 5.78 13.03
C LEU A 180 -9.89 5.70 13.21
N CYS A 181 -9.30 4.52 12.99
CA CYS A 181 -7.84 4.33 13.09
C CYS A 181 -7.08 5.18 12.07
N TYR A 182 -7.45 5.14 10.78
CA TYR A 182 -6.76 5.94 9.75
C TYR A 182 -6.93 7.43 10.00
N SER A 183 -8.12 7.88 10.39
CA SER A 183 -8.39 9.28 10.72
C SER A 183 -7.53 9.76 11.88
N ALA A 184 -7.42 8.95 12.94
CA ALA A 184 -6.57 9.26 14.08
C ALA A 184 -5.08 9.29 13.72
N LEU A 185 -4.60 8.37 12.87
CA LEU A 185 -3.22 8.36 12.40
C LEU A 185 -2.88 9.60 11.55
N ILE A 186 -3.78 9.97 10.64
CA ILE A 186 -3.62 11.18 9.83
C ILE A 186 -3.58 12.41 10.74
N ALA A 187 -4.53 12.53 11.67
CA ALA A 187 -4.58 13.63 12.64
C ALA A 187 -3.30 13.70 13.51
N ALA A 188 -2.80 12.56 13.98
CA ALA A 188 -1.58 12.47 14.76
C ALA A 188 -0.35 12.94 13.97
N TRP A 189 -0.23 12.57 12.69
CA TRP A 189 0.84 13.08 11.82
C TRP A 189 0.72 14.58 11.58
N PHE A 190 -0.49 15.11 11.35
CA PHE A 190 -0.68 16.55 11.22
C PHE A 190 -0.31 17.30 12.50
N ALA A 191 -0.73 16.82 13.66
CA ALA A 191 -0.37 17.39 14.95
C ALA A 191 1.15 17.39 15.18
N LEU A 192 1.82 16.27 14.86
CA LEU A 192 3.27 16.15 14.97
C LEU A 192 4.01 17.10 14.03
N MET A 193 3.57 17.23 12.78
CA MET A 193 4.16 18.18 11.83
C MET A 193 4.01 19.62 12.30
N ALA A 194 2.83 19.97 12.81
CA ALA A 194 2.54 21.29 13.32
C ALA A 194 3.41 21.61 14.55
N TYR A 195 3.49 20.68 15.50
CA TYR A 195 4.39 20.76 16.66
C TYR A 195 5.86 20.96 16.26
N GLN A 196 6.37 20.16 15.32
CA GLN A 196 7.75 20.29 14.84
C GLN A 196 8.00 21.62 14.11
N ARG A 197 7.01 22.10 13.37
CA ARG A 197 7.08 23.38 12.66
C ARG A 197 7.22 24.55 13.64
N TRP A 198 6.41 24.58 14.69
CA TRP A 198 6.45 25.63 15.71
C TRP A 198 7.67 25.51 16.63
N GLY A 199 8.04 24.30 17.06
CA GLY A 199 9.13 24.10 18.02
C GLY A 199 10.54 24.21 17.45
N LYS A 200 10.78 23.78 16.19
CA LYS A 200 12.15 23.63 15.64
C LYS A 200 12.46 24.50 14.43
N LYS A 201 11.57 25.43 14.05
CA LYS A 201 11.67 26.26 12.82
C LYS A 201 11.98 25.44 11.54
N SER A 202 11.68 24.14 11.54
CA SER A 202 11.90 23.24 10.41
C SER A 202 10.96 23.59 9.25
N HIS A 203 11.40 23.33 8.02
CA HIS A 203 10.53 23.42 6.83
C HIS A 203 9.52 22.27 6.85
N TRP A 204 8.24 22.54 6.58
CA TRP A 204 7.15 21.55 6.69
C TRP A 204 7.41 20.28 5.87
N ARG A 205 7.98 20.43 4.65
CA ARG A 205 8.37 19.28 3.81
C ARG A 205 9.30 18.34 4.55
N LYS A 206 10.36 18.88 5.17
CA LYS A 206 11.30 18.05 5.94
C LYS A 206 10.60 17.34 7.09
N ALA A 207 9.66 18.00 7.77
CA ALA A 207 8.87 17.38 8.84
C ALA A 207 7.96 16.24 8.36
N LEU A 208 7.35 16.37 7.16
CA LEU A 208 6.48 15.36 6.56
C LEU A 208 7.24 14.10 6.09
N PHE A 209 8.43 14.29 5.51
CA PHE A 209 9.27 13.17 5.08
C PHE A 209 10.02 12.50 6.24
N ARG A 210 10.26 13.23 7.32
CA ARG A 210 10.92 12.70 8.51
C ARG A 210 10.10 11.55 9.10
N HIS A 211 10.78 10.47 9.47
CA HIS A 211 10.15 9.29 10.06
C HIS A 211 9.18 8.52 9.13
N GLY A 212 9.06 8.93 7.85
CA GLY A 212 8.20 8.33 6.84
C GLY A 212 6.72 8.71 6.95
N GLY A 213 6.38 9.84 7.56
CA GLY A 213 5.00 10.30 7.73
C GLY A 213 4.21 10.45 6.43
N ILE A 214 4.88 10.83 5.33
CA ILE A 214 4.24 10.89 4.00
C ILE A 214 3.60 9.56 3.60
N TYR A 215 4.26 8.43 3.87
CA TYR A 215 3.76 7.12 3.46
C TYR A 215 2.54 6.73 4.30
N THR A 216 2.58 6.99 5.60
CA THR A 216 1.42 6.77 6.47
C THR A 216 0.24 7.64 6.04
N VAL A 217 0.43 8.95 5.82
CA VAL A 217 -0.65 9.87 5.43
C VAL A 217 -1.25 9.46 4.10
N VAL A 218 -0.42 9.26 3.06
CA VAL A 218 -0.90 8.88 1.72
C VAL A 218 -1.61 7.52 1.75
N GLY A 219 -1.02 6.53 2.42
CA GLY A 219 -1.62 5.21 2.56
C GLY A 219 -2.96 5.27 3.28
N CYS A 220 -3.02 5.94 4.43
CA CYS A 220 -4.26 6.11 5.21
C CYS A 220 -5.33 6.87 4.42
N SER A 221 -4.98 7.95 3.70
CA SER A 221 -5.93 8.71 2.89
C SER A 221 -6.51 7.86 1.75
N PHE A 222 -5.68 7.05 1.09
CA PHE A 222 -6.14 6.12 0.07
C PHE A 222 -7.09 5.07 0.66
N CYS A 223 -6.75 4.49 1.82
CA CYS A 223 -7.61 3.52 2.51
C CYS A 223 -8.95 4.11 2.93
N LEU A 224 -8.96 5.34 3.45
CA LEU A 224 -10.20 6.06 3.78
C LEU A 224 -11.11 6.21 2.56
N ILE A 225 -10.55 6.52 1.38
CA ILE A 225 -11.33 6.65 0.14
C ILE A 225 -11.98 5.31 -0.21
N LEU A 226 -11.21 4.21 -0.16
CA LEU A 226 -11.73 2.88 -0.45
C LEU A 226 -12.82 2.44 0.53
N GLU A 227 -12.65 2.72 1.82
CA GLU A 227 -13.66 2.40 2.84
C GLU A 227 -14.93 3.23 2.67
N CYS A 228 -14.80 4.52 2.35
CA CYS A 228 -15.94 5.36 2.00
C CYS A 228 -16.67 4.84 0.76
N MET A 229 -15.96 4.34 -0.26
CA MET A 229 -16.58 3.68 -1.42
C MET A 229 -17.40 2.46 -0.99
N ILE A 230 -16.86 1.61 -0.11
CA ILE A 230 -17.58 0.42 0.40
C ILE A 230 -18.82 0.83 1.19
N LEU A 231 -18.70 1.77 2.13
CA LEU A 231 -19.81 2.18 3.00
C LEU A 231 -20.94 2.88 2.24
N THR A 232 -20.59 3.69 1.24
CA THR A 232 -21.56 4.37 0.37
C THR A 232 -22.18 3.45 -0.68
N GLY A 233 -21.63 2.24 -0.87
CA GLY A 233 -22.07 1.29 -1.89
C GLY A 233 -21.58 1.64 -3.31
N ASN A 234 -20.69 2.63 -3.45
CA ASN A 234 -20.13 3.06 -4.74
C ASN A 234 -18.88 2.27 -5.09
N THR A 235 -19.01 0.96 -5.30
CA THR A 235 -17.88 0.06 -5.59
C THR A 235 -17.55 -0.09 -7.08
N PHE A 236 -18.28 0.58 -7.97
CA PHE A 236 -18.13 0.47 -9.43
C PHE A 236 -18.21 -0.97 -9.96
N GLY A 237 -19.00 -1.83 -9.31
CA GLY A 237 -19.13 -3.25 -9.68
C GLY A 237 -17.92 -4.10 -9.28
N ILE A 238 -17.01 -3.57 -8.47
CA ILE A 238 -15.89 -4.32 -7.90
C ILE A 238 -16.39 -5.02 -6.62
N LEU A 239 -16.02 -6.30 -6.45
CA LEU A 239 -16.27 -7.03 -5.22
C LEU A 239 -15.64 -6.32 -4.02
N VAL A 240 -16.38 -6.25 -2.91
CA VAL A 240 -15.88 -5.66 -1.67
C VAL A 240 -14.56 -6.31 -1.24
N ASP A 241 -14.43 -7.63 -1.40
CA ASP A 241 -13.20 -8.34 -1.09
C ASP A 241 -12.02 -7.87 -1.93
N ALA A 242 -12.22 -7.63 -3.23
CA ALA A 242 -11.17 -7.09 -4.08
C ALA A 242 -10.76 -5.68 -3.64
N ILE A 243 -11.72 -4.84 -3.23
CA ILE A 243 -11.41 -3.51 -2.67
C ILE A 243 -10.61 -3.64 -1.36
N MET A 244 -10.99 -4.55 -0.47
CA MET A 244 -10.27 -4.80 0.78
C MET A 244 -8.83 -5.28 0.52
N GLN A 245 -8.62 -6.08 -0.52
CA GLN A 245 -7.27 -6.54 -0.92
C GLN A 245 -6.45 -5.41 -1.54
N ILE A 246 -7.06 -4.55 -2.35
CA ILE A 246 -6.41 -3.34 -2.86
C ILE A 246 -5.98 -2.46 -1.69
N LYS A 247 -6.87 -2.24 -0.73
CA LYS A 247 -6.60 -1.47 0.49
C LYS A 247 -5.40 -2.03 1.27
N TRP A 248 -5.42 -3.33 1.56
CA TRP A 248 -4.35 -4.01 2.28
C TRP A 248 -3.01 -3.96 1.53
N SER A 249 -3.02 -4.10 0.20
CA SER A 249 -1.82 -3.99 -0.62
C SER A 249 -1.21 -2.58 -0.56
N ALA A 250 -2.05 -1.53 -0.56
CA ALA A 250 -1.62 -0.15 -0.47
C ALA A 250 -0.99 0.15 0.90
N GLU A 251 -1.59 -0.37 1.98
CA GLU A 251 -1.02 -0.29 3.33
C GLU A 251 0.33 -0.98 3.45
N SER A 252 0.42 -2.21 2.95
CA SER A 252 1.67 -2.97 2.97
C SER A 252 2.75 -2.26 2.15
N LEU A 253 2.40 -1.68 1.00
CA LEU A 253 3.33 -0.91 0.18
C LEU A 253 3.82 0.35 0.91
N ALA A 254 2.91 1.12 1.49
CA ALA A 254 3.26 2.31 2.26
C ALA A 254 4.18 1.98 3.45
N LEU A 255 3.91 0.89 4.17
CA LEU A 255 4.77 0.37 5.23
C LEU A 255 6.16 0.02 4.70
N THR A 256 6.26 -0.78 3.63
CA THR A 256 7.54 -1.18 3.06
C THR A 256 8.36 0.04 2.64
N ARG A 257 7.73 1.04 2.01
CA ARG A 257 8.41 2.29 1.63
C ARG A 257 8.88 3.10 2.83
N GLN A 258 8.08 3.16 3.89
CA GLN A 258 8.48 3.80 5.14
C GLN A 258 9.69 3.11 5.78
N LEU A 259 9.74 1.78 5.74
CA LEU A 259 10.85 1.00 6.28
C LEU A 259 12.11 1.09 5.42
N GLN A 260 11.99 1.18 4.10
CA GLN A 260 13.12 1.50 3.22
C GLN A 260 13.70 2.89 3.52
N ALA A 261 12.84 3.90 3.70
CA ALA A 261 13.30 5.24 4.09
C ALA A 261 14.02 5.21 5.45
N TYR A 262 13.45 4.50 6.43
CA TYR A 262 14.07 4.32 7.74
C TYR A 262 15.42 3.59 7.68
N HIS A 263 15.54 2.58 6.82
CA HIS A 263 16.81 1.89 6.57
C HIS A 263 17.90 2.86 6.10
N HIS A 264 17.59 3.76 5.17
CA HIS A 264 18.54 4.78 4.71
C HIS A 264 18.89 5.79 5.81
N GLU A 265 17.94 6.15 6.68
CA GLU A 265 18.21 6.99 7.85
C GLU A 265 19.23 6.31 8.80
N ILE A 266 19.06 5.01 9.08
CA ILE A 266 20.00 4.25 9.94
C ILE A 266 21.39 4.17 9.30
N GLN A 267 21.46 3.88 7.99
CA GLN A 267 22.75 3.78 7.29
C GLN A 267 23.51 5.12 7.29
N GLY A 268 22.81 6.24 7.07
CA GLY A 268 23.45 7.56 7.10
C GLY A 268 23.99 7.96 8.47
N LEU A 269 23.42 7.44 9.56
CA LEU A 269 23.94 7.63 10.93
C LEU A 269 25.19 6.79 11.21
N ASN A 270 25.31 5.63 10.57
CA ASN A 270 26.39 4.68 10.77
C ASN A 270 27.57 4.89 9.80
N ASP A 271 27.54 5.92 8.96
CA ASP A 271 28.63 6.26 8.05
C ASP A 271 29.50 7.37 8.66
N PRO A 272 30.53 7.04 9.47
CA PRO A 272 31.35 8.00 10.20
C PRO A 272 32.15 8.96 9.29
N MET A 273 32.15 8.73 7.97
CA MET A 273 32.81 9.61 7.00
C MET A 273 31.94 10.75 6.44
N SER A 274 30.61 10.76 6.63
CA SER A 274 29.77 11.80 6.01
C SER A 274 29.80 13.14 6.73
N THR A 275 30.15 13.18 8.02
CA THR A 275 30.22 14.43 8.81
C THR A 275 31.54 15.18 8.67
N SER A 276 32.59 14.57 8.12
CA SER A 276 33.91 15.20 8.00
C SER A 276 34.11 15.99 6.70
N HIS A 277 33.27 15.78 5.67
CA HIS A 277 33.46 16.42 4.37
C HIS A 277 32.66 17.70 4.13
N GLU A 278 31.58 17.95 4.88
CA GLU A 278 30.80 19.18 4.75
C GLU A 278 31.45 20.37 5.48
N ALA A 279 32.28 20.11 6.49
CA ALA A 279 33.01 21.14 7.23
C ALA A 279 34.30 21.64 6.55
N ARG A 280 34.74 21.02 5.44
CA ARG A 280 35.99 21.37 4.73
C ARG A 280 35.80 21.92 3.32
N ARG A 281 34.57 22.19 2.87
CA ARG A 281 34.41 22.96 1.63
C ARG A 281 34.50 24.45 1.98
N PRO A 282 35.61 25.13 1.66
CA PRO A 282 35.67 26.58 1.82
C PRO A 282 34.50 27.19 1.05
N PRO A 283 33.91 28.29 1.54
CA PRO A 283 32.81 28.95 0.85
C PRO A 283 33.24 29.23 -0.58
N ARG A 284 32.55 28.59 -1.53
CA ARG A 284 32.70 28.88 -2.96
C ARG A 284 32.30 30.34 -3.11
N ARG A 285 33.28 31.25 -3.09
CA ARG A 285 33.08 32.64 -3.51
C ARG A 285 32.53 32.55 -4.92
N HIS A 286 31.24 32.80 -5.06
CA HIS A 286 30.66 33.10 -6.35
C HIS A 286 31.38 34.36 -6.84
N HIS A 287 32.35 34.15 -7.74
CA HIS A 287 32.89 35.22 -8.55
C HIS A 287 31.72 35.80 -9.35
N ARG A 288 31.19 36.92 -8.83
CA ARG A 288 30.29 37.80 -9.55
C ARG A 288 31.07 38.26 -10.79
N PRO A 289 30.60 37.99 -12.02
CA PRO A 289 31.25 38.55 -13.20
C PRO A 289 31.22 40.07 -13.07
N GLN A 290 32.39 40.71 -13.13
CA GLN A 290 32.47 42.16 -13.26
C GLN A 290 31.81 42.54 -14.59
N ARG A 291 30.70 43.25 -14.48
CA ARG A 291 30.02 43.89 -15.60
C ARG A 291 30.91 45.04 -16.05
N SER A 292 31.66 44.85 -17.12
CA SER A 292 32.41 45.90 -17.80
C SER A 292 31.43 46.99 -18.24
N GLN A 293 31.64 48.20 -17.73
CA GLN A 293 31.05 49.42 -18.28
C GLN A 293 31.65 49.63 -19.67
N ILE A 294 30.81 49.57 -20.70
CA ILE A 294 31.09 50.16 -22.01
C ILE A 294 30.22 51.41 -22.05
N THR A 295 30.89 52.56 -21.96
CA THR A 295 30.40 53.84 -22.46
C THR A 295 30.56 53.83 -23.99
N ASP A 296 29.51 54.23 -24.72
CA ASP A 296 29.60 55.34 -25.69
C ASP A 296 28.25 55.55 -26.41
N SER A 297 27.78 56.78 -26.26
CA SER A 297 27.25 57.75 -27.25
C SER A 297 26.36 57.31 -28.42
N ASP A 298 25.18 57.94 -28.44
CA ASP A 298 24.53 58.63 -29.57
C ASP A 298 24.18 57.89 -30.87
N GLY A 299 22.88 57.86 -31.17
CA GLY A 299 22.34 57.49 -32.48
C GLY A 299 20.83 57.37 -32.50
N MET A 300 20.16 58.50 -32.75
CA MET A 300 18.71 58.68 -32.85
C MET A 300 18.15 58.11 -34.18
N ILE A 301 16.83 57.82 -34.19
CA ILE A 301 15.86 57.89 -35.31
C ILE A 301 15.14 56.58 -35.75
N THR A 302 13.82 56.63 -35.52
CA THR A 302 12.62 56.05 -36.19
C THR A 302 12.13 54.61 -36.03
N ALA A 303 10.84 54.59 -35.68
CA ALA A 303 9.84 53.53 -35.73
C ALA A 303 9.71 52.82 -37.11
N ASN A 304 9.31 51.55 -37.12
CA ASN A 304 7.94 51.16 -37.51
C ASN A 304 7.65 49.66 -37.33
N SER A 305 6.40 49.37 -36.91
CA SER A 305 5.53 48.24 -37.26
C SER A 305 6.07 46.82 -37.51
N GLY A 306 5.54 45.87 -36.72
CA GLY A 306 4.68 44.82 -37.29
C GLY A 306 5.28 43.43 -37.58
N SER A 307 4.66 42.44 -36.96
CA SER A 307 4.43 41.07 -37.47
C SER A 307 5.54 40.02 -37.30
N THR A 308 5.38 39.27 -36.21
CA THR A 308 5.34 37.80 -36.14
C THR A 308 5.88 37.00 -37.33
N ALA A 309 7.05 36.39 -37.14
CA ALA A 309 7.47 35.20 -37.86
C ALA A 309 7.97 34.15 -36.85
N ILE A 310 7.26 33.02 -36.81
CA ILE A 310 7.57 31.83 -36.02
C ILE A 310 8.75 31.14 -36.70
N ALA A 311 9.92 31.17 -36.07
CA ALA A 311 11.07 30.36 -36.48
C ALA A 311 11.11 29.08 -35.64
N LEU A 312 10.72 27.98 -36.27
CA LEU A 312 11.05 26.61 -35.87
C LEU A 312 12.57 26.43 -35.95
N GLY A 313 13.21 26.07 -34.85
CA GLY A 313 14.64 25.82 -34.84
C GLY A 313 15.14 25.12 -33.59
N SER A 314 15.83 24.01 -33.84
CA SER A 314 16.82 23.35 -32.96
C SER A 314 16.31 22.30 -31.96
N SER A 315 16.15 21.10 -32.50
CA SER A 315 16.34 19.82 -31.82
C SER A 315 17.53 19.84 -30.84
N ARG A 316 17.25 19.62 -29.56
CA ARG A 316 18.28 19.39 -28.54
C ARG A 316 18.44 17.89 -28.35
N GLN A 317 19.57 17.36 -28.82
CA GLN A 317 20.05 16.01 -28.54
C GLN A 317 20.06 15.74 -27.03
N HIS A 318 19.24 14.79 -26.59
CA HIS A 318 19.40 14.19 -25.27
C HIS A 318 20.35 13.00 -25.36
N ARG A 319 21.52 13.20 -24.75
CA ARG A 319 22.57 12.22 -24.55
C ARG A 319 22.04 11.10 -23.63
N SER A 320 21.80 9.93 -24.22
CA SER A 320 21.55 8.68 -23.50
C SER A 320 22.89 8.13 -23.03
N THR A 321 23.11 8.09 -21.71
CA THR A 321 24.21 7.33 -21.11
C THR A 321 23.64 6.07 -20.50
N LYS A 322 24.04 4.97 -21.13
CA LYS A 322 24.00 3.58 -20.67
C LYS A 322 24.44 3.45 -19.21
N ASP A 323 23.72 2.63 -18.46
CA ASP A 323 24.24 1.75 -17.41
C ASP A 323 23.23 0.61 -17.20
N GLU A 324 23.16 -0.29 -18.19
CA GLU A 324 22.59 -1.63 -17.99
C GLU A 324 23.58 -2.45 -17.18
N LYS A 325 23.34 -2.56 -15.87
CA LYS A 325 23.93 -3.64 -15.07
C LYS A 325 23.03 -4.86 -15.18
N SER A 326 23.46 -5.80 -16.02
CA SER A 326 22.96 -7.17 -16.09
C SER A 326 22.95 -7.82 -14.70
N PHE A 327 21.78 -8.15 -14.20
CA PHE A 327 21.59 -8.95 -13.00
C PHE A 327 21.73 -10.43 -13.38
N SER A 328 22.91 -11.01 -13.12
CA SER A 328 23.14 -12.46 -13.21
C SER A 328 22.51 -13.13 -11.98
N MET A 329 21.38 -13.82 -12.16
CA MET A 329 20.86 -14.74 -11.14
C MET A 329 21.82 -15.92 -11.01
N ALA A 330 22.47 -16.05 -9.85
CA ALA A 330 23.16 -17.27 -9.47
C ALA A 330 22.12 -18.38 -9.28
N SER A 331 22.26 -19.45 -10.07
CA SER A 331 21.53 -20.70 -9.95
C SER A 331 21.84 -21.37 -8.61
N PHE A 332 20.81 -21.59 -7.80
CA PHE A 332 20.88 -22.44 -6.62
C PHE A 332 20.73 -23.91 -7.04
N PRO A 333 21.57 -24.85 -6.58
CA PRO A 333 21.34 -26.27 -6.78
C PRO A 333 20.15 -26.73 -5.93
N MET A 334 19.11 -27.25 -6.56
CA MET A 334 18.03 -27.98 -5.86
C MET A 334 18.60 -29.31 -5.37
N SER A 335 18.73 -29.46 -4.04
CA SER A 335 18.94 -30.78 -3.43
C SER A 335 17.62 -31.54 -3.46
N ALA A 336 17.64 -32.74 -4.04
CA ALA A 336 16.53 -33.67 -4.06
C ALA A 336 16.00 -33.96 -2.63
N SER A 337 14.68 -33.91 -2.46
CA SER A 337 14.00 -34.47 -1.27
C SER A 337 13.89 -35.99 -1.42
N PRO A 338 13.96 -36.75 -0.31
CA PRO A 338 13.72 -38.19 -0.33
C PRO A 338 12.22 -38.51 -0.42
N ASP A 339 11.91 -39.58 -1.16
CA ASP A 339 10.60 -40.19 -1.26
C ASP A 339 10.08 -40.63 0.12
N ILE A 340 8.89 -40.15 0.48
CA ILE A 340 8.09 -40.71 1.58
C ILE A 340 6.95 -41.48 0.93
N SER A 341 7.10 -42.80 0.86
CA SER A 341 6.02 -43.73 0.56
C SER A 341 5.11 -43.86 1.79
N ILE A 342 3.84 -43.49 1.63
CA ILE A 342 2.77 -43.82 2.57
C ILE A 342 2.01 -45.00 1.95
N GLU A 343 2.19 -46.19 2.52
CA GLU A 343 1.32 -47.35 2.25
C GLU A 343 -0.06 -47.10 2.86
N MET A 344 -1.12 -47.41 2.11
CA MET A 344 -2.50 -47.49 2.59
C MET A 344 -2.79 -48.89 3.14
#